data_AF-A0A2A5HE39-F1
#
_entry.id   AF-A0A2A5HE39-F1
#
_cell.length_a   1.000
_cell.length_b   1.000
_cell.length_c   1.000
_cell.angle_alpha   90.00
_cell.angle_beta   90.00
_cell.angle_gamma   90.00
#
_symmetry.space_group_name_H-M   'P 1'
#
loop_
_entity.id
_entity.type
_entity.pdbx_description
1 polymer ?
#
loop_
_entity_poly.entity_id
_entity_poly.type
_entity_poly.pdbx_seq_one_letter_code
_entity_poly.pdbx_strand_id
1 'polypeptide(L)'
;MSHATVLRLSLAIFTSITLAACGGSYEADSGFHQDYIPPAETVIVVEVVEVIEVIEVVDNYPIDASTMLYSANIFDSYGTNSEFEDTPLALSPFIDDGLFEVFWDIESYTDYTVDVLINDNPDDLSNAVTISSEYCGEGLACDTYQYQYCAYTADFFVSCETPSGSLQGASINEFMPVFPNTVYLTVRACDANFFHCSSESLPVTME
;
A
#
# COMPACT_ATOMS: atom_id res chain seq x y z
N MET A 1 -11.22 -21.42 -17.65
CA MET A 1 -10.91 -22.81 -17.25
C MET A 1 -9.40 -23.00 -17.35
N SER A 2 -8.69 -22.85 -16.23
CA SER A 2 -7.24 -23.09 -16.17
C SER A 2 -7.00 -24.50 -15.64
N HIS A 3 -6.26 -25.32 -16.39
CA HIS A 3 -5.82 -26.65 -15.97
C HIS A 3 -4.36 -26.58 -15.55
N ALA A 4 -4.11 -26.64 -14.23
CA ALA A 4 -2.76 -26.83 -13.70
C ALA A 4 -2.39 -28.31 -13.80
N THR A 5 -1.28 -28.61 -14.48
CA THR A 5 -0.69 -29.96 -14.48
C THR A 5 0.63 -29.89 -13.74
N VAL A 6 0.75 -30.64 -12.65
CA VAL A 6 1.95 -30.68 -11.80
C VAL A 6 2.83 -31.84 -12.25
N LEU A 7 4.05 -31.53 -12.71
CA LEU A 7 5.09 -32.54 -12.93
C LEU A 7 6.01 -32.58 -11.70
N ARG A 8 6.30 -33.77 -11.18
CA ARG A 8 7.23 -33.96 -10.06
C ARG A 8 8.50 -34.64 -10.55
N LEU A 9 9.65 -34.01 -10.31
CA LEU A 9 10.96 -34.63 -10.51
C LEU A 9 11.72 -34.60 -9.18
N SER A 10 12.27 -35.74 -8.77
CA SER A 10 12.97 -35.89 -7.50
C SER A 10 14.46 -36.12 -7.75
N LEU A 11 15.32 -35.25 -7.19
CA LEU A 11 16.76 -35.38 -7.25
C LEU A 11 17.30 -35.76 -5.86
N ALA A 12 18.04 -36.86 -5.77
CA ALA A 12 18.67 -37.29 -4.51
C ALA A 12 20.14 -36.88 -4.49
N ILE A 13 20.53 -36.11 -3.48
CA ILE A 13 21.94 -35.76 -3.21
C ILE A 13 22.42 -36.60 -2.02
N PHE A 14 23.56 -37.25 -2.17
CA PHE A 14 24.16 -38.07 -1.11
C PHE A 14 25.27 -37.29 -0.40
N THR A 15 25.07 -37.01 0.88
CA THR A 15 26.12 -36.48 1.77
C THR A 15 26.47 -37.53 2.83
N SER A 16 27.75 -37.92 2.85
CA SER A 16 28.30 -38.83 3.85
C SER A 16 28.80 -38.05 5.06
N ILE A 17 28.19 -38.28 6.22
CA ILE A 17 28.64 -37.70 7.50
C ILE A 17 29.54 -38.71 8.20
N THR A 18 30.80 -38.33 8.47
CA THR A 18 31.70 -39.09 9.35
C THR A 18 31.53 -38.62 10.78
N LEU A 19 30.97 -39.46 11.66
CA LEU A 19 30.94 -39.19 13.10
C LEU A 19 32.35 -39.33 13.70
N ALA A 20 32.88 -38.24 14.26
CA ALA A 20 34.03 -38.28 15.14
C ALA A 20 33.55 -38.55 16.57
N ALA A 21 33.91 -39.71 17.13
CA ALA A 21 33.63 -40.06 18.51
C ALA A 21 34.54 -39.25 19.46
N CYS A 22 33.94 -38.41 20.30
CA CYS A 22 34.66 -37.74 21.40
C CYS A 22 34.85 -38.72 22.57
N GLY A 23 36.10 -39.05 22.87
CA GLY A 23 36.49 -39.89 24.00
C GLY A 23 36.40 -39.15 25.33
N GLY A 24 35.77 -39.78 26.32
CA GLY A 24 35.82 -39.38 27.72
C GLY A 24 36.94 -40.10 28.46
N SER A 25 37.70 -39.35 29.27
CA SER A 25 38.77 -39.86 30.12
C SER A 25 38.26 -40.19 31.52
N TYR A 26 38.51 -41.42 31.99
CA TYR A 26 38.47 -41.79 33.40
C TYR A 26 39.68 -42.68 33.71
N GLU A 27 40.36 -42.37 34.81
CA GLU A 27 41.55 -43.06 35.30
C GLU A 27 41.20 -44.36 36.06
N ALA A 28 42.04 -45.37 35.79
CA ALA A 28 42.54 -46.43 36.67
C ALA A 28 41.57 -47.47 37.27
N ASP A 29 41.53 -48.66 36.64
CA ASP A 29 41.79 -49.92 37.37
C ASP A 29 42.35 -51.01 36.42
N SER A 30 43.26 -51.83 36.95
CA SER A 30 44.11 -52.76 36.21
C SER A 30 43.41 -54.09 35.92
N GLY A 31 43.20 -54.39 34.64
CA GLY A 31 42.79 -55.69 34.16
C GLY A 31 42.98 -55.79 32.65
N PHE A 32 43.80 -56.74 32.21
CA PHE A 32 44.11 -56.98 30.80
C PHE A 32 42.84 -57.49 30.08
N HIS A 33 42.04 -56.59 29.52
CA HIS A 33 40.98 -56.91 28.58
C HIS A 33 41.40 -56.41 27.19
N GLN A 34 41.43 -57.32 26.22
CA GLN A 34 41.56 -56.96 24.81
C GLN A 34 40.27 -56.24 24.40
N ASP A 35 40.34 -54.93 24.25
CA ASP A 35 39.25 -54.14 23.72
C ASP A 35 39.02 -54.51 22.25
N TYR A 36 37.91 -55.23 22.03
CA TYR A 36 37.35 -55.46 20.71
C TYR A 36 36.80 -54.13 20.20
N ILE A 37 37.47 -53.54 19.21
CA ILE A 37 36.97 -52.37 18.48
C ILE A 37 36.02 -52.91 17.40
N PRO A 38 34.69 -52.75 17.52
CA PRO A 38 33.78 -53.15 16.45
C PRO A 38 34.07 -52.30 15.20
N PRO A 39 33.94 -52.87 13.99
CA PRO A 39 34.06 -52.10 12.76
C PRO A 39 32.99 -50.99 12.74
N ALA A 40 33.39 -49.77 12.41
CA ALA A 40 32.50 -48.61 12.38
C ALA A 40 31.35 -48.85 11.39
N GLU A 41 30.12 -48.97 11.90
CA GLU A 41 28.93 -49.03 11.06
C GLU A 41 28.70 -47.65 10.42
N THR A 42 28.71 -47.63 9.10
CA THR A 42 28.49 -46.42 8.31
C THR A 42 26.97 -46.24 8.14
N VAL A 43 26.38 -45.31 8.89
CA VAL A 43 24.96 -44.96 8.76
C VAL A 43 24.83 -43.92 7.64
N ILE A 44 24.21 -44.30 6.54
CA ILE A 44 23.88 -43.38 5.44
C ILE A 44 22.54 -42.71 5.78
N VAL A 45 22.58 -41.43 6.16
CA VAL A 45 21.37 -40.62 6.32
C VAL A 45 20.98 -40.10 4.95
N VAL A 46 19.84 -40.55 4.43
CA VAL A 46 19.28 -40.07 3.16
C VAL A 46 18.32 -38.94 3.49
N GLU A 47 18.76 -37.70 3.29
CA GLU A 47 17.91 -36.53 3.43
C GLU A 47 17.20 -36.28 2.10
N VAL A 48 15.87 -36.39 2.10
CA VAL A 48 15.05 -36.16 0.90
C VAL A 48 14.84 -34.66 0.76
N VAL A 49 15.62 -34.02 -0.11
CA VAL A 49 15.45 -32.61 -0.47
C VAL A 49 14.42 -32.53 -1.60
N GLU A 50 13.19 -32.12 -1.30
CA GLU A 50 12.20 -31.78 -2.32
C GLU A 50 12.59 -30.45 -2.97
N VAL A 51 13.08 -30.51 -4.21
CA VAL A 51 13.29 -29.31 -5.04
C VAL A 51 11.94 -28.92 -5.63
N ILE A 52 11.37 -27.83 -5.11
CA ILE A 52 10.16 -27.21 -5.65
C ILE A 52 10.61 -26.24 -6.75
N GLU A 53 10.40 -26.59 -8.01
CA GLU A 53 10.49 -25.62 -9.10
C GLU A 53 9.31 -24.65 -8.97
N VAL A 54 9.62 -23.40 -8.67
CA VAL A 54 8.66 -22.29 -8.73
C VAL A 54 8.45 -21.97 -10.20
N ILE A 55 7.41 -22.53 -10.80
CA ILE A 55 6.92 -22.04 -12.09
C ILE A 55 6.25 -20.70 -11.80
N GLU A 56 6.88 -19.60 -12.20
CA GLU A 56 6.19 -18.31 -12.27
C GLU A 56 5.04 -18.47 -13.28
N VAL A 57 3.83 -18.58 -12.75
CA VAL A 57 2.64 -18.44 -13.55
C VAL A 57 2.59 -16.97 -13.93
N VAL A 58 3.04 -16.65 -15.14
CA VAL A 58 2.74 -15.36 -15.76
C VAL A 58 1.24 -15.39 -16.04
N ASP A 59 0.45 -15.00 -15.03
CA ASP A 59 -0.95 -14.71 -15.25
C ASP A 59 -1.00 -13.63 -16.32
N ASN A 60 -1.58 -13.97 -17.48
CA ASN A 60 -1.98 -13.02 -18.51
C ASN A 60 -3.15 -12.19 -17.96
N TYR A 61 -2.91 -11.46 -16.88
CA TYR A 61 -3.78 -10.38 -16.45
C TYR A 61 -3.77 -9.36 -17.60
N PRO A 62 -4.93 -8.82 -18.01
CA PRO A 62 -4.94 -7.74 -18.99
C PRO A 62 -4.01 -6.65 -18.46
N ILE A 63 -2.96 -6.36 -19.23
CA ILE A 63 -1.86 -5.43 -18.89
C ILE A 63 -2.36 -3.97 -18.90
N ASP A 64 -3.68 -3.77 -18.95
CA ASP A 64 -4.38 -2.50 -19.13
C ASP A 64 -5.54 -2.37 -18.13
N ALA A 65 -5.36 -2.93 -16.93
CA ALA A 65 -6.28 -2.78 -15.80
C ALA A 65 -5.79 -1.72 -14.81
N SER A 66 -5.11 -0.67 -15.30
CA SER A 66 -4.62 0.40 -14.42
C SER A 66 -5.77 1.29 -13.97
N THR A 67 -5.82 1.59 -12.68
CA THR A 67 -6.69 2.63 -12.13
C THR A 67 -6.34 3.99 -12.75
N MET A 68 -7.31 4.63 -13.40
CA MET A 68 -7.16 5.92 -14.06
C MET A 68 -8.07 6.96 -13.42
N LEU A 69 -7.49 8.06 -12.96
CA LEU A 69 -8.24 9.24 -12.51
C LEU A 69 -8.52 10.11 -13.76
N TYR A 70 -9.78 10.25 -14.15
CA TYR A 70 -10.18 11.06 -15.30
C TYR A 70 -10.26 12.54 -14.97
N SER A 71 -10.79 12.85 -13.79
CA SER A 71 -10.90 14.22 -13.30
C SER A 71 -11.03 14.24 -11.79
N ALA A 72 -10.48 15.29 -11.18
CA ALA A 72 -10.75 15.71 -9.82
C ALA A 72 -11.22 17.18 -9.83
N ASN A 73 -12.25 17.49 -9.06
CA ASN A 73 -12.82 18.82 -8.97
C ASN A 73 -13.11 19.21 -7.53
N ILE A 74 -13.19 20.52 -7.27
CA ILE A 74 -13.53 21.10 -5.98
C ILE A 74 -14.68 22.09 -6.15
N PHE A 75 -15.65 22.00 -5.24
CA PHE A 75 -16.63 23.04 -4.99
C PHE A 75 -16.23 23.76 -3.71
N ASP A 76 -15.72 24.98 -3.82
CA ASP A 76 -15.10 25.69 -2.70
C ASP A 76 -16.12 26.39 -1.78
N SER A 77 -15.64 26.95 -0.66
CA SER A 77 -16.49 27.64 0.32
C SER A 77 -17.20 28.88 -0.23
N TYR A 78 -16.75 29.44 -1.35
CA TYR A 78 -17.36 30.58 -2.02
C TYR A 78 -18.40 30.18 -3.09
N GLY A 79 -18.59 28.88 -3.30
CA GLY A 79 -19.49 28.33 -4.29
C GLY A 79 -18.89 28.23 -5.70
N THR A 80 -17.57 28.34 -5.83
CA THR A 80 -16.85 28.16 -7.09
C THR A 80 -16.71 26.68 -7.39
N ASN A 81 -17.06 26.24 -8.60
CA ASN A 81 -16.86 24.86 -9.05
C ASN A 81 -15.75 24.78 -10.10
N SER A 82 -14.65 24.10 -9.78
CA SER A 82 -13.50 23.95 -10.68
C SER A 82 -13.81 23.21 -11.99
N GLU A 83 -14.89 22.42 -12.04
CA GLU A 83 -15.29 21.70 -13.26
C GLU A 83 -15.77 22.66 -14.36
N PHE A 84 -16.40 23.77 -13.97
CA PHE A 84 -17.10 24.68 -14.89
C PHE A 84 -16.51 26.09 -14.93
N GLU A 85 -15.71 26.46 -13.93
CA GLU A 85 -15.22 27.80 -13.73
C GLU A 85 -13.69 27.84 -13.62
N ASP A 86 -13.06 28.83 -14.28
CA ASP A 86 -11.61 29.08 -14.23
C ASP A 86 -11.25 30.13 -13.15
N THR A 87 -12.12 30.26 -12.13
CA THR A 87 -11.88 31.16 -11.01
C THR A 87 -10.93 30.48 -10.02
N PRO A 88 -9.92 31.18 -9.47
CA PRO A 88 -9.05 30.60 -8.45
C PRO A 88 -9.86 30.11 -7.24
N LEU A 89 -9.62 28.86 -6.83
CA LEU A 89 -10.28 28.25 -5.68
C LEU A 89 -9.79 28.87 -4.37
N ALA A 90 -10.72 29.08 -3.44
CA ALA A 90 -10.40 29.57 -2.10
C ALA A 90 -11.23 28.90 -1.01
N LEU A 91 -10.58 28.56 0.10
CA LEU A 91 -11.21 28.00 1.29
C LEU A 91 -11.05 28.96 2.46
N SER A 92 -12.17 29.33 3.07
CA SER A 92 -12.19 30.16 4.28
C SER A 92 -13.02 29.48 5.36
N PRO A 93 -12.51 29.36 6.60
CA PRO A 93 -13.26 28.73 7.69
C PRO A 93 -14.39 29.64 8.20
N PHE A 94 -14.51 30.85 7.66
CA PHE A 94 -15.51 31.85 8.03
C PHE A 94 -16.61 32.02 6.98
N ILE A 95 -16.48 31.35 5.84
CA ILE A 95 -17.49 31.33 4.76
C ILE A 95 -18.05 29.91 4.70
N ASP A 96 -19.38 29.80 4.74
CA ASP A 96 -20.12 28.54 4.78
C ASP A 96 -19.58 27.53 5.82
N ASP A 97 -19.18 28.02 7.00
CA ASP A 97 -18.54 27.23 8.06
C ASP A 97 -17.29 26.42 7.60
N GLY A 98 -16.62 26.89 6.54
CA GLY A 98 -15.46 26.23 5.95
C GLY A 98 -15.78 24.99 5.14
N LEU A 99 -17.06 24.78 4.79
CA LEU A 99 -17.49 23.64 3.99
C LEU A 99 -17.00 23.75 2.56
N PHE A 100 -16.63 22.60 1.99
CA PHE A 100 -16.30 22.43 0.59
C PHE A 100 -16.51 20.98 0.17
N GLU A 101 -16.56 20.71 -1.12
CA GLU A 101 -16.75 19.36 -1.66
C GLU A 101 -15.59 19.00 -2.61
N VAL A 102 -15.15 17.75 -2.56
CA VAL A 102 -14.17 17.18 -3.49
C VAL A 102 -14.86 16.11 -4.31
N PHE A 103 -14.75 16.18 -5.63
CA PHE A 103 -15.35 15.26 -6.59
C PHE A 103 -14.27 14.56 -7.39
N TRP A 104 -14.53 13.33 -7.80
CA TRP A 104 -13.65 12.64 -8.72
C TRP A 104 -14.41 11.67 -9.62
N ASP A 105 -13.79 11.38 -10.76
CA ASP A 105 -14.20 10.34 -11.70
C ASP A 105 -13.00 9.41 -11.94
N ILE A 106 -13.14 8.14 -11.56
CA ILE A 106 -12.09 7.12 -11.62
C ILE A 106 -12.61 5.90 -12.37
N GLU A 107 -11.88 5.44 -13.38
CA GLU A 107 -12.13 4.13 -14.00
C GLU A 107 -11.09 3.12 -13.51
N SER A 108 -11.59 1.98 -13.01
CA SER A 108 -10.78 0.88 -12.53
C SER A 108 -11.50 -0.44 -12.76
N TYR A 109 -10.77 -1.47 -13.21
CA TYR A 109 -11.29 -2.83 -13.37
C TYR A 109 -11.18 -3.68 -12.10
N THR A 110 -10.46 -3.16 -11.10
CA THR A 110 -10.27 -3.78 -9.79
C THR A 110 -10.56 -2.76 -8.71
N ASP A 111 -10.65 -3.23 -7.49
CA ASP A 111 -10.63 -2.37 -6.33
C ASP A 111 -9.38 -1.47 -6.33
N TYR A 112 -9.52 -0.31 -5.72
CA TYR A 112 -8.52 0.74 -5.66
C TYR A 112 -8.65 1.51 -4.34
N THR A 113 -7.65 2.33 -4.03
CA THR A 113 -7.71 3.28 -2.92
C THR A 113 -7.79 4.69 -3.48
N VAL A 114 -8.69 5.51 -2.96
CA VAL A 114 -8.73 6.95 -3.21
C VAL A 114 -8.28 7.70 -1.98
N ASP A 115 -7.33 8.60 -2.16
CA ASP A 115 -6.80 9.49 -1.13
C ASP A 115 -7.11 10.94 -1.49
N VAL A 116 -7.57 11.72 -0.51
CA VAL A 116 -7.54 13.19 -0.57
C VAL A 116 -6.35 13.66 0.25
N LEU A 117 -5.42 14.33 -0.39
CA LEU A 117 -4.18 14.82 0.22
C LEU A 117 -4.08 16.33 0.12
N ILE A 118 -3.22 16.90 0.95
CA ILE A 118 -2.86 18.32 0.91
C ILE A 118 -1.36 18.50 1.09
N ASN A 119 -0.77 19.41 0.33
CA ASN A 119 0.63 19.79 0.45
C ASN A 119 0.92 21.20 -0.10
N ASP A 120 2.19 21.61 -0.08
CA ASP A 120 2.68 22.90 -0.55
C ASP A 120 3.34 22.85 -1.95
N ASN A 121 3.50 21.66 -2.54
CA ASN A 121 4.14 21.44 -3.84
C ASN A 121 3.42 20.34 -4.66
N PRO A 122 2.78 20.65 -5.80
CA PRO A 122 1.97 19.68 -6.52
C PRO A 122 2.81 18.55 -7.16
N ASP A 123 4.09 18.79 -7.41
CA ASP A 123 4.98 17.84 -8.09
C ASP A 123 5.62 16.82 -7.14
N ASP A 124 5.49 17.02 -5.82
CA ASP A 124 6.09 16.15 -4.80
C ASP A 124 5.08 15.76 -3.73
N LEU A 125 4.55 14.54 -3.83
CA LEU A 125 3.61 13.99 -2.85
C LEU A 125 4.32 13.33 -1.64
N SER A 126 5.65 13.36 -1.56
CA SER A 126 6.38 12.71 -0.45
C SER A 126 6.18 13.41 0.90
N ASN A 127 5.84 14.69 0.89
CA ASN A 127 5.52 15.50 2.07
C ASN A 127 4.01 15.73 2.25
N ALA A 128 3.16 15.09 1.44
CA ALA A 128 1.73 15.32 1.50
C ALA A 128 1.09 14.71 2.75
N VAL A 129 0.14 15.45 3.33
CA VAL A 129 -0.69 14.97 4.43
C VAL A 129 -1.96 14.38 3.85
N THR A 130 -2.27 13.13 4.20
CA THR A 130 -3.55 12.50 3.86
C THR A 130 -4.65 13.04 4.78
N ILE A 131 -5.68 13.63 4.19
CA ILE A 131 -6.89 14.10 4.89
C ILE A 131 -7.89 12.94 5.04
N SER A 132 -8.13 12.21 3.94
CA SER A 132 -9.00 11.04 3.90
C SER A 132 -8.41 9.97 2.99
N SER A 133 -8.71 8.72 3.29
CA SER A 133 -8.37 7.55 2.48
C SER A 133 -9.50 6.52 2.56
N GLU A 134 -9.89 6.00 1.41
CA GLU A 134 -10.94 5.00 1.32
C GLU A 134 -10.66 3.93 0.26
N TYR A 135 -11.06 2.69 0.57
CA TYR A 135 -11.00 1.56 -0.34
C TYR A 135 -12.29 1.47 -1.16
N CYS A 136 -12.14 1.50 -2.48
CA CYS A 136 -13.19 1.71 -3.47
C CYS A 136 -13.16 0.61 -4.54
N GLY A 137 -14.26 0.47 -5.28
CA GLY A 137 -14.42 -0.58 -6.29
C GLY A 137 -15.88 -1.00 -6.51
N GLU A 138 -16.08 -1.95 -7.41
CA GLU A 138 -17.41 -2.42 -7.78
C GLU A 138 -18.18 -2.96 -6.56
N GLY A 139 -19.33 -2.36 -6.27
CA GLY A 139 -20.19 -2.75 -5.14
C GLY A 139 -19.78 -2.18 -3.77
N LEU A 140 -18.75 -1.33 -3.72
CA LEU A 140 -18.39 -0.57 -2.52
C LEU A 140 -19.08 0.80 -2.49
N ALA A 141 -18.93 1.52 -1.37
CA ALA A 141 -19.57 2.83 -1.17
C ALA A 141 -19.02 3.89 -2.13
N CYS A 142 -17.74 3.78 -2.47
CA CYS A 142 -17.09 4.58 -3.50
C CYS A 142 -16.74 3.71 -4.71
N ASP A 143 -17.37 4.01 -5.83
CA ASP A 143 -17.09 3.44 -7.15
C ASP A 143 -16.68 4.60 -8.08
N THR A 144 -17.02 4.52 -9.37
CA THR A 144 -16.51 5.37 -10.44
C THR A 144 -16.63 6.88 -10.20
N TYR A 145 -17.85 7.40 -9.98
CA TYR A 145 -18.12 8.82 -9.79
C TYR A 145 -18.61 9.09 -8.37
N GLN A 146 -17.84 9.84 -7.59
CA GLN A 146 -18.10 10.05 -6.17
C GLN A 146 -17.66 11.44 -5.71
N TYR A 147 -18.05 11.77 -4.48
CA TYR A 147 -17.68 13.01 -3.83
C TYR A 147 -17.51 12.83 -2.32
N GLN A 148 -16.83 13.79 -1.69
CA GLN A 148 -16.69 13.90 -0.24
C GLN A 148 -17.08 15.30 0.23
N TYR A 149 -17.85 15.36 1.32
CA TYR A 149 -18.07 16.60 2.05
C TYR A 149 -16.90 16.83 2.98
N CYS A 150 -16.30 18.01 2.89
CA CYS A 150 -15.17 18.40 3.72
C CYS A 150 -15.44 19.71 4.45
N ALA A 151 -14.68 19.94 5.52
CA ALA A 151 -14.71 21.15 6.33
C ALA A 151 -13.28 21.56 6.68
N TYR A 152 -12.99 22.85 6.52
CA TYR A 152 -11.75 23.50 6.94
C TYR A 152 -12.03 24.45 8.10
N THR A 153 -11.31 24.29 9.21
CA THR A 153 -11.53 25.05 10.44
C THR A 153 -10.41 26.04 10.72
N ALA A 154 -10.71 27.06 11.54
CA ALA A 154 -9.79 28.16 11.87
C ALA A 154 -8.55 27.75 12.68
N ASP A 155 -8.47 26.50 13.17
CA ASP A 155 -7.30 25.89 13.81
C ASP A 155 -6.42 25.07 12.85
N PHE A 156 -6.63 25.27 11.54
CA PHE A 156 -5.88 24.60 10.47
C PHE A 156 -6.03 23.08 10.52
N PHE A 157 -7.27 22.66 10.70
CA PHE A 157 -7.69 21.28 10.60
C PHE A 157 -8.63 21.14 9.39
N VAL A 158 -8.43 20.07 8.62
CA VAL A 158 -9.29 19.72 7.50
C VAL A 158 -9.83 18.32 7.77
N SER A 159 -11.14 18.16 7.68
CA SER A 159 -11.78 16.85 7.76
C SER A 159 -12.72 16.62 6.59
N CYS A 160 -12.83 15.37 6.15
CA CYS A 160 -13.74 14.93 5.11
C CYS A 160 -14.53 13.71 5.59
N GLU A 161 -15.82 13.66 5.25
CA GLU A 161 -16.64 12.46 5.39
C GLU A 161 -16.48 11.61 4.13
N THR A 162 -15.95 10.40 4.29
CA THR A 162 -15.79 9.45 3.19
C THR A 162 -17.14 8.99 2.64
N PRO A 163 -17.24 8.52 1.38
CA PRO A 163 -18.41 7.85 0.83
C PRO A 163 -19.06 6.78 1.72
N SER A 164 -18.29 6.03 2.52
CA SER A 164 -18.83 5.10 3.54
C SER A 164 -19.39 5.75 4.82
N GLY A 165 -19.30 7.08 4.96
CA GLY A 165 -19.77 7.85 6.12
C GLY A 165 -18.76 7.95 7.26
N SER A 166 -17.47 7.71 7.02
CA SER A 166 -16.42 7.85 8.04
C SER A 166 -15.84 9.25 8.01
N LEU A 167 -15.88 9.95 9.15
CA LEU A 167 -15.20 11.24 9.28
C LEU A 167 -13.70 11.03 9.52
N GLN A 168 -12.88 11.48 8.57
CA GLN A 168 -11.42 11.48 8.65
C GLN A 168 -10.90 12.92 8.58
N GLY A 169 -9.68 13.16 9.02
CA GLY A 169 -9.10 14.50 8.95
C GLY A 169 -7.70 14.59 9.51
N ALA A 170 -7.03 15.69 9.18
CA ALA A 170 -5.67 15.96 9.57
C ALA A 170 -5.44 17.45 9.81
N SER A 171 -4.43 17.78 10.61
CA SER A 171 -3.96 19.15 10.74
C SER A 171 -3.02 19.50 9.59
N ILE A 172 -3.20 20.71 9.05
CA ILE A 172 -2.42 21.25 7.93
C ILE A 172 -1.51 22.40 8.36
N ASN A 173 -1.30 22.56 9.67
CA ASN A 173 -0.51 23.62 10.30
C ASN A 173 0.86 23.84 9.63
N GLU A 174 1.51 22.76 9.18
CA GLU A 174 2.85 22.83 8.58
C GLU A 174 2.88 23.55 7.22
N PHE A 175 1.77 23.56 6.49
CA PHE A 175 1.63 24.25 5.20
C PHE A 175 1.14 25.69 5.35
N MET A 176 0.93 26.17 6.58
CA MET A 176 0.32 27.48 6.86
C MET A 176 1.25 28.44 7.64
N PRO A 177 2.47 28.74 7.13
CA PRO A 177 3.40 29.63 7.83
C PRO A 177 3.00 31.12 7.77
N VAL A 178 2.20 31.51 6.78
CA VAL A 178 1.71 32.88 6.53
C VAL A 178 0.27 32.83 6.00
N PHE A 179 -0.49 33.93 6.14
CA PHE A 179 -1.88 34.03 5.65
C PHE A 179 -2.08 35.25 4.74
N PRO A 180 -2.82 35.11 3.62
CA PRO A 180 -3.26 33.84 3.01
C PRO A 180 -2.09 33.02 2.44
N ASN A 181 -2.28 31.71 2.23
CA ASN A 181 -1.29 30.85 1.57
C ASN A 181 -1.93 29.94 0.52
N THR A 182 -1.20 29.62 -0.54
CA THR A 182 -1.63 28.64 -1.54
C THR A 182 -1.09 27.26 -1.18
N VAL A 183 -1.98 26.30 -1.14
CA VAL A 183 -1.71 24.87 -0.99
C VAL A 183 -2.28 24.13 -2.18
N TYR A 184 -2.01 22.83 -2.28
CA TYR A 184 -2.54 21.99 -3.34
C TYR A 184 -3.35 20.86 -2.73
N LEU A 185 -4.65 20.83 -3.03
CA LEU A 185 -5.51 19.69 -2.73
C LEU A 185 -5.35 18.68 -3.85
N THR A 186 -4.96 17.46 -3.50
CA THR A 186 -4.66 16.40 -4.46
C THR A 186 -5.61 15.24 -4.25
N VAL A 187 -6.25 14.78 -5.32
CA VAL A 187 -6.91 13.48 -5.33
C VAL A 187 -5.95 12.47 -5.96
N ARG A 188 -5.72 11.34 -5.29
CA ARG A 188 -4.89 10.26 -5.79
C ARG A 188 -5.68 8.95 -5.77
N ALA A 189 -5.72 8.27 -6.90
CA ALA A 189 -6.28 6.94 -7.04
C ALA A 189 -5.15 5.94 -7.29
N CYS A 190 -5.05 4.89 -6.47
CA CYS A 190 -4.04 3.83 -6.61
C CYS A 190 -4.71 2.47 -6.74
N ASP A 191 -4.15 1.59 -7.58
CA ASP A 191 -4.60 0.20 -7.62
C ASP A 191 -4.46 -0.49 -6.24
N ALA A 192 -5.17 -1.60 -6.01
CA ALA A 192 -5.16 -2.31 -4.72
C ALA A 192 -3.76 -2.76 -4.23
N ASN A 193 -2.77 -2.84 -5.12
CA ASN A 193 -1.40 -3.22 -4.79
C ASN A 193 -0.44 -2.00 -4.73
N PHE A 194 -0.95 -0.79 -4.98
CA PHE A 194 -0.19 0.46 -5.07
C PHE A 194 0.91 0.46 -6.14
N PHE A 195 0.79 -0.35 -7.19
CA PHE A 195 1.79 -0.39 -8.27
C PHE A 195 1.60 0.76 -9.27
N HIS A 196 0.35 1.17 -9.49
CA HIS A 196 -0.01 2.29 -10.35
C HIS A 196 -0.90 3.24 -9.56
N CYS A 197 -0.53 4.52 -9.61
CA CYS A 197 -1.32 5.61 -9.06
C CYS A 197 -1.49 6.71 -10.11
N SER A 198 -2.68 7.27 -10.17
CA SER A 198 -3.01 8.47 -10.93
C SER A 198 -3.42 9.56 -9.94
N SER A 199 -2.96 10.79 -10.15
CA SER A 199 -3.27 11.90 -9.25
C SER A 199 -3.48 13.20 -9.99
N GLU A 200 -4.31 14.06 -9.42
CA GLU A 200 -4.58 15.41 -9.90
C GLU A 200 -4.56 16.38 -8.72
N SER A 201 -3.83 17.49 -8.88
CA SER A 201 -3.59 18.49 -7.84
C SER A 201 -4.18 19.82 -8.27
N LEU A 202 -5.07 20.39 -7.44
CA LEU A 202 -5.71 21.68 -7.67
C LEU A 202 -5.14 22.72 -6.70
N PRO A 203 -4.68 23.89 -7.19
CA PRO A 203 -4.22 24.97 -6.33
C PRO A 203 -5.41 25.60 -5.61
N VAL A 204 -5.29 25.77 -4.29
CA VAL A 204 -6.34 26.34 -3.43
C VAL A 204 -5.73 27.37 -2.50
N THR A 205 -6.35 28.54 -2.43
CA THR A 205 -5.95 29.60 -1.49
C THR A 205 -6.64 29.39 -0.15
N MET A 206 -5.86 29.18 0.90
CA MET A 206 -6.34 29.08 2.28
C MET A 206 -6.34 30.47 2.91
N GLU A 207 -7.52 30.93 3.34
CA GLU A 207 -7.77 32.26 3.92
C GLU A 207 -8.02 32.25 5.43
#